data_AF-A0A1Y1QCX5-F1
#
_entry.id   AF-A0A1Y1QCX5-F1
#
_cell.length_a   1.000
_cell.length_b   1.000
_cell.length_c   1.000
_cell.angle_alpha   90.00
_cell.angle_beta   90.00
_cell.angle_gamma   90.00
#
_symmetry.space_group_name_H-M   'P 1'
#
loop_
_entity.id
_entity.type
_entity.pdbx_description
1 polymer ?
#
loop_
_entity_poly.entity_id
_entity_poly.type
_entity_poly.pdbx_seq_one_letter_code
_entity_poly.pdbx_strand_id
1 'polypeptide(L)'
;MVGLFAWWFQATGWLIGLYALIASASTLSVPLLYRFLGYKERDEIAWLQVHNLRSQRALITRLEWVHQALSELNISEGVKQVGTLMDILDAYRAVVETRFAGKTFTPLTYLNAARSVQEHVMQNLTDMVAVGHSLAGISHQQDHQDQAERHQAQQHRLNDLLQENHILFTALTETAVEIANIRSVSQFERLDTLTRLISIAQTVNHTGKLSS
;
A
#
# COMPACT_ATOMS: atom_id res chain seq x y z
N MET A 1 -38.19 -4.39 -55.80
CA MET A 1 -37.23 -5.14 -54.97
C MET A 1 -37.23 -4.70 -53.50
N VAL A 2 -37.26 -3.39 -53.18
CA VAL A 2 -37.27 -2.92 -51.77
C VAL A 2 -38.58 -3.27 -51.02
N GLY A 3 -39.74 -3.21 -51.69
CA GLY A 3 -41.02 -3.54 -51.06
C GLY A 3 -41.20 -5.03 -50.68
N LEU A 4 -40.62 -5.95 -51.47
CA LEU A 4 -40.61 -7.40 -51.18
C LEU A 4 -39.64 -7.73 -50.03
N PHE A 5 -38.53 -6.99 -49.93
CA PHE A 5 -37.58 -7.14 -48.84
C PHE A 5 -38.18 -6.68 -47.49
N ALA A 6 -38.93 -5.57 -47.49
CA ALA A 6 -39.64 -5.10 -46.30
C ALA A 6 -40.82 -6.00 -45.89
N TRP A 7 -41.46 -6.68 -46.84
CA TRP A 7 -42.55 -7.63 -46.56
C TRP A 7 -42.03 -8.96 -45.99
N TRP A 8 -40.90 -9.47 -46.47
CA TRP A 8 -40.25 -10.67 -45.93
C TRP A 8 -39.68 -10.43 -44.51
N PHE A 9 -39.27 -9.20 -44.21
CA PHE A 9 -38.82 -8.76 -42.87
C PHE A 9 -39.94 -8.16 -42.01
N GLN A 10 -41.19 -8.63 -42.14
CA GLN A 10 -42.18 -8.45 -41.07
C GLN A 10 -41.85 -9.38 -39.90
N ALA A 11 -40.67 -9.23 -39.31
CA ALA A 11 -40.36 -9.83 -38.03
C ALA A 11 -41.35 -9.24 -37.02
N THR A 12 -42.35 -10.05 -36.67
CA THR A 12 -43.46 -9.62 -35.82
C THR A 12 -42.85 -9.06 -34.53
N GLY A 13 -43.24 -7.86 -34.11
CA GLY A 13 -42.53 -7.16 -33.01
C GLY A 13 -42.39 -7.97 -31.72
N TRP A 14 -43.28 -8.93 -31.49
CA TRP A 14 -43.18 -9.88 -30.37
C TRP A 14 -42.01 -10.87 -30.50
N LEU A 15 -41.65 -11.32 -31.70
CA LEU A 15 -40.50 -12.19 -31.94
C LEU A 15 -39.19 -11.45 -31.68
N ILE A 16 -39.09 -10.19 -32.11
CA ILE A 16 -37.93 -9.33 -31.83
C ILE A 16 -37.83 -9.08 -30.32
N GLY A 17 -38.96 -8.77 -29.66
CA GLY A 17 -39.02 -8.59 -28.21
C GLY A 17 -38.60 -9.85 -27.44
N LEU A 18 -39.08 -11.03 -27.85
CA LEU A 18 -38.72 -12.30 -27.24
C LEU A 18 -37.24 -12.62 -27.43
N TYR A 19 -36.71 -12.41 -28.64
CA TYR A 19 -35.30 -12.61 -28.94
C TYR A 19 -34.40 -11.68 -28.12
N ALA A 20 -34.78 -10.40 -28.00
CA ALA A 20 -34.07 -9.43 -27.17
C ALA A 20 -34.09 -9.80 -25.68
N LEU A 21 -35.19 -10.35 -25.18
CA LEU A 21 -35.33 -10.85 -23.82
C LEU A 21 -34.41 -12.06 -23.56
N ILE A 22 -34.41 -13.04 -24.45
CA ILE A 22 -33.57 -14.24 -24.35
C ILE A 22 -32.08 -13.86 -24.45
N ALA A 23 -31.73 -12.93 -25.35
CA ALA A 23 -30.36 -12.43 -25.48
C ALA A 23 -29.90 -11.68 -24.22
N SER A 24 -30.78 -10.86 -23.63
CA SER A 24 -30.49 -10.16 -22.38
C SER A 24 -30.38 -11.12 -21.20
N ALA A 25 -31.28 -12.09 -21.09
CA ALA A 25 -31.22 -13.14 -20.07
C ALA A 25 -29.94 -13.98 -20.19
N SER A 26 -29.54 -14.32 -21.41
CA SER A 26 -28.31 -15.08 -21.66
C SER A 26 -27.06 -14.29 -21.29
N THR A 27 -26.97 -13.01 -21.67
CA THR A 27 -25.83 -12.15 -21.32
C THR A 27 -25.75 -11.84 -19.83
N LEU A 28 -26.90 -11.71 -19.14
CA LEU A 28 -26.97 -11.52 -17.69
C LEU A 28 -26.77 -12.82 -16.88
N SER A 29 -27.02 -13.99 -17.48
CA SER A 29 -26.88 -15.28 -16.79
C SER A 29 -25.45 -15.53 -16.31
N VAL A 30 -24.45 -15.19 -17.13
CA VAL A 30 -23.02 -15.38 -16.83
C VAL A 30 -22.58 -14.56 -15.60
N PRO A 31 -22.76 -13.23 -15.54
CA PRO A 31 -22.37 -12.45 -14.36
C PRO A 31 -23.23 -12.78 -13.13
N LEU A 32 -24.50 -13.14 -13.29
CA LEU A 32 -25.35 -13.57 -12.18
C LEU A 32 -24.87 -14.89 -11.59
N LEU A 33 -24.64 -15.90 -12.42
CA LEU A 33 -24.08 -17.19 -11.99
C LEU A 33 -22.70 -17.00 -11.37
N TYR A 34 -21.83 -16.22 -12.00
CA TYR A 34 -20.50 -15.92 -11.47
C TYR A 34 -20.54 -15.29 -10.07
N ARG A 35 -21.53 -14.42 -9.81
CA ARG A 35 -21.78 -13.83 -8.49
C ARG A 35 -22.40 -14.82 -7.52
N PHE A 36 -23.42 -15.58 -7.94
CA PHE A 36 -24.14 -16.54 -7.08
C PHE A 36 -23.32 -17.74 -6.66
N LEU A 37 -22.43 -18.23 -7.54
CA LEU A 37 -21.53 -19.36 -7.26
C LEU A 37 -20.34 -18.97 -6.38
N GLY A 38 -20.18 -17.69 -6.02
CA GLY A 38 -19.10 -17.23 -5.13
C GLY A 38 -17.71 -17.23 -5.76
N TYR A 39 -17.59 -17.43 -7.08
CA TYR A 39 -16.31 -17.37 -7.79
C TYR A 39 -15.68 -15.98 -7.71
N LYS A 40 -16.50 -14.92 -7.76
CA LYS A 40 -16.01 -13.54 -7.61
C LYS A 40 -15.25 -13.33 -6.29
N GLU A 41 -15.80 -13.76 -5.17
CA GLU A 41 -15.15 -13.56 -3.86
C GLU A 41 -13.87 -14.39 -3.72
N ARG A 42 -13.88 -15.63 -4.23
CA ARG A 42 -12.70 -16.51 -4.20
C ARG A 42 -11.56 -15.98 -5.06
N ASP A 43 -11.85 -15.52 -6.28
CA ASP A 43 -10.85 -14.94 -7.18
C ASP A 43 -10.33 -13.61 -6.65
N GLU A 44 -11.19 -12.78 -6.04
CA GLU A 44 -10.78 -11.53 -5.44
C GLU A 44 -9.80 -11.76 -4.27
N ILE A 45 -10.08 -12.74 -3.40
CA ILE A 45 -9.16 -13.13 -2.32
C ILE A 45 -7.84 -13.68 -2.87
N ALA A 46 -7.90 -14.56 -3.87
CA ALA A 46 -6.70 -15.15 -4.48
C ALA A 46 -5.84 -14.07 -5.16
N TRP A 47 -6.47 -13.16 -5.90
CA TRP A 47 -5.81 -12.02 -6.53
C TRP A 47 -5.16 -11.10 -5.49
N LEU A 48 -5.87 -10.78 -4.41
CA LEU A 48 -5.36 -9.97 -3.30
C LEU A 48 -4.14 -10.62 -2.62
N GLN A 49 -4.18 -11.93 -2.40
CA GLN A 49 -3.04 -12.67 -1.82
C GLN A 49 -1.80 -12.60 -2.71
N VAL A 50 -1.95 -12.91 -4.01
CA VAL A 50 -0.84 -12.87 -4.97
C VAL A 50 -0.29 -11.46 -5.11
N HIS A 51 -1.16 -10.46 -5.18
CA HIS A 51 -0.76 -9.05 -5.23
C HIS A 51 0.02 -8.65 -3.98
N ASN A 52 -0.48 -8.99 -2.79
CA ASN A 52 0.17 -8.67 -1.52
C ASN A 52 1.57 -9.28 -1.39
N LEU A 53 1.72 -10.56 -1.75
CA LEU A 53 3.02 -11.24 -1.73
C LEU A 53 4.02 -10.57 -2.69
N ARG A 54 3.57 -10.15 -3.87
CA ARG A 54 4.42 -9.45 -4.84
C ARG A 54 4.88 -8.10 -4.32
N SER A 55 3.96 -7.27 -3.82
CA SER A 55 4.28 -5.96 -3.26
C SER A 55 5.23 -6.07 -2.07
N GLN A 56 5.04 -7.07 -1.20
CA GLN A 56 5.90 -7.26 -0.04
C GLN A 56 7.32 -7.66 -0.44
N ARG A 57 7.49 -8.55 -1.42
CA ARG A 57 8.83 -8.89 -1.95
C ARG A 57 9.53 -7.65 -2.52
N ALA A 58 8.81 -6.82 -3.27
CA ALA A 58 9.37 -5.58 -3.80
C ALA A 58 9.84 -4.63 -2.69
N LEU A 59 9.07 -4.51 -1.59
CA LEU A 59 9.47 -3.71 -0.43
C LEU A 59 10.73 -4.28 0.26
N ILE A 60 10.79 -5.60 0.48
CA ILE A 60 11.94 -6.25 1.12
C ILE A 60 13.20 -6.06 0.28
N THR A 61 13.13 -6.33 -1.03
CA THR A 61 14.29 -6.13 -1.93
C THR A 61 14.76 -4.67 -1.93
N ARG A 62 13.84 -3.71 -1.86
CA ARG A 62 14.19 -2.29 -1.78
C ARG A 62 14.84 -1.96 -0.42
N LEU A 63 14.34 -2.51 0.67
CA LEU A 63 14.91 -2.34 2.01
C LEU A 63 16.31 -2.92 2.11
N GLU A 64 16.59 -4.07 1.50
CA GLU A 64 17.94 -4.65 1.45
C GLU A 64 18.92 -3.69 0.76
N TRP A 65 18.52 -3.08 -0.36
CA TRP A 65 19.33 -2.08 -1.04
C TRP A 65 19.56 -0.84 -0.16
N VAL A 66 18.50 -0.31 0.47
CA VAL A 66 18.61 0.86 1.36
C VAL A 66 19.49 0.55 2.58
N HIS A 67 19.35 -0.64 3.17
CA HIS A 67 20.19 -1.11 4.28
C HIS A 67 21.67 -1.07 3.90
N GLN A 68 22.00 -1.64 2.74
CA GLN A 68 23.36 -1.66 2.24
C GLN A 68 23.90 -0.24 2.01
N ALA A 69 23.11 0.63 1.35
CA ALA A 69 23.51 2.01 1.08
C ALA A 69 23.71 2.84 2.37
N LEU A 70 22.81 2.72 3.35
CA LEU A 70 22.95 3.39 4.65
C LEU A 70 24.14 2.86 5.45
N SER A 71 24.44 1.56 5.35
CA SER A 71 25.62 0.96 5.96
C SER A 71 26.91 1.48 5.34
N GLU A 72 26.97 1.61 4.01
CA GLU A 72 28.13 2.18 3.30
C GLU A 72 28.36 3.66 3.65
N LEU A 73 27.27 4.39 3.92
CA LEU A 73 27.30 5.79 4.34
C LEU A 73 27.54 6.00 5.84
N ASN A 74 27.72 4.92 6.63
CA ASN A 74 27.86 4.95 8.10
C ASN A 74 26.68 5.62 8.84
N ILE A 75 25.47 5.58 8.27
CA ILE A 75 24.25 6.12 8.91
C ILE A 75 23.64 5.03 9.81
N SER A 76 24.27 4.78 10.96
CA SER A 76 23.96 3.64 11.83
C SER A 76 22.51 3.61 12.31
N GLU A 77 21.91 4.77 12.56
CA GLU A 77 20.51 4.84 13.00
C GLU A 77 19.55 4.47 11.85
N GLY A 78 19.86 4.88 10.62
CA GLY A 78 19.11 4.47 9.44
C GLY A 78 19.17 2.97 9.19
N VAL A 79 20.33 2.35 9.42
CA VAL A 79 20.49 0.88 9.35
C VAL A 79 19.58 0.17 10.36
N LYS A 80 19.53 0.65 11.61
CA LYS A 80 18.62 0.09 12.63
C LYS A 80 17.16 0.27 12.21
N GLN A 81 16.79 1.43 11.68
CA GLN A 81 15.42 1.71 11.23
C GLN A 81 14.99 0.79 10.09
N VAL A 82 15.88 0.46 9.15
CA VAL A 82 15.60 -0.56 8.13
C VAL A 82 15.33 -1.92 8.77
N GLY A 83 16.16 -2.34 9.74
CA GLY A 83 15.93 -3.58 10.49
C GLY A 83 14.58 -3.61 11.19
N THR A 84 14.22 -2.54 11.90
CA THR A 84 12.91 -2.40 12.55
C THR A 84 11.76 -2.50 11.55
N LEU A 85 11.89 -1.90 10.36
CA LEU A 85 10.84 -2.00 9.33
C LEU A 85 10.71 -3.45 8.79
N MET A 86 11.82 -4.16 8.62
CA MET A 86 11.81 -5.58 8.22
C MET A 86 11.09 -6.44 9.27
N ASP A 87 11.39 -6.23 10.56
CA ASP A 87 10.73 -6.93 11.67
C ASP A 87 9.22 -6.65 11.71
N ILE A 88 8.82 -5.39 11.54
CA ILE A 88 7.41 -4.99 11.48
C ILE A 88 6.70 -5.63 10.28
N LEU A 89 7.33 -5.66 9.11
CA LEU A 89 6.77 -6.29 7.90
C LEU A 89 6.55 -7.79 8.10
N ASP A 90 7.49 -8.48 8.73
CA ASP A 90 7.39 -9.91 9.01
C ASP A 90 6.33 -10.22 10.08
N ALA A 91 6.28 -9.44 11.16
CA ALA A 91 5.25 -9.55 12.19
C ALA A 91 3.86 -9.30 11.61
N TYR A 92 3.72 -8.29 10.75
CA TYR A 92 2.48 -7.97 10.07
C TYR A 92 2.02 -9.11 9.16
N ARG A 93 2.92 -9.72 8.37
CA ARG A 93 2.59 -10.89 7.54
C ARG A 93 2.10 -12.05 8.40
N ALA A 94 2.78 -12.36 9.49
CA ALA A 94 2.40 -13.45 10.38
C ALA A 94 1.00 -13.23 10.99
N VAL A 95 0.69 -12.01 11.41
CA VAL A 95 -0.64 -11.65 11.91
C VAL A 95 -1.70 -11.79 10.82
N VAL A 96 -1.40 -11.32 9.60
CA VAL A 96 -2.35 -11.39 8.48
C VAL A 96 -2.66 -12.83 8.09
N GLU A 97 -1.62 -13.66 7.96
CA GLU A 97 -1.75 -15.08 7.60
C GLU A 97 -2.50 -15.86 8.67
N THR A 98 -2.16 -15.67 9.95
CA THR A 98 -2.80 -16.44 11.05
C THR A 98 -4.22 -16.00 11.38
N ARG A 99 -4.56 -14.71 11.24
CA ARG A 99 -5.87 -14.16 11.65
C ARG A 99 -6.89 -14.03 10.52
N PHE A 100 -6.44 -13.82 9.29
CA PHE A 100 -7.33 -13.63 8.15
C PHE A 100 -7.37 -14.84 7.21
N ALA A 101 -6.51 -15.86 7.37
CA ALA A 101 -6.68 -17.13 6.67
C ALA A 101 -8.05 -17.76 7.01
N GLY A 102 -8.91 -17.87 6.00
CA GLY A 102 -10.23 -18.49 6.12
C GLY A 102 -11.36 -17.56 6.60
N LYS A 103 -11.12 -16.25 6.78
CA LYS A 103 -12.19 -15.27 7.10
C LYS A 103 -12.45 -14.35 5.92
N THR A 104 -13.71 -14.27 5.49
CA THR A 104 -14.20 -13.48 4.34
C THR A 104 -13.97 -11.97 4.49
N PHE A 105 -13.65 -11.49 5.68
CA PHE A 105 -13.35 -10.09 5.97
C PHE A 105 -11.90 -9.95 6.45
N THR A 106 -10.97 -9.89 5.49
CA THR A 106 -9.76 -9.10 5.73
C THR A 106 -10.21 -7.65 5.57
N PRO A 107 -10.16 -6.79 6.60
CA PRO A 107 -10.55 -5.41 6.42
C PRO A 107 -9.44 -4.73 5.61
N LEU A 108 -9.61 -4.74 4.26
CA LEU A 108 -8.68 -4.19 3.26
C LEU A 108 -8.19 -2.80 3.65
N THR A 109 -9.03 -2.03 4.34
CA THR A 109 -8.72 -0.67 4.79
C THR A 109 -7.52 -0.61 5.74
N TYR A 110 -7.36 -1.56 6.68
CA TYR A 110 -6.18 -1.58 7.57
C TYR A 110 -4.92 -1.89 6.78
N LEU A 111 -5.01 -2.87 5.88
CA LEU A 111 -3.88 -3.29 5.07
C LEU A 111 -3.43 -2.18 4.11
N ASN A 112 -4.36 -1.44 3.54
CA ASN A 112 -4.06 -0.30 2.69
C ASN A 112 -3.45 0.86 3.48
N ALA A 113 -3.98 1.17 4.67
CA ALA A 113 -3.44 2.24 5.51
C ALA A 113 -2.03 1.90 6.05
N ALA A 114 -1.82 0.67 6.51
CA ALA A 114 -0.52 0.20 6.99
C ALA A 114 0.51 0.19 5.86
N ARG A 115 0.10 -0.24 4.66
CA ARG A 115 0.95 -0.20 3.46
C ARG A 115 1.36 1.23 3.11
N SER A 116 0.42 2.18 3.13
CA SER A 116 0.74 3.58 2.86
C SER A 116 1.79 4.12 3.82
N VAL A 117 1.71 3.78 5.10
CA VAL A 117 2.73 4.17 6.09
C VAL A 117 4.07 3.47 5.82
N GLN A 118 4.06 2.17 5.51
CA GLN A 118 5.28 1.43 5.15
C GLN A 118 5.99 2.00 3.92
N GLU A 119 5.23 2.38 2.89
CA GLU A 119 5.76 3.02 1.68
C GLU A 119 6.39 4.38 1.99
N HIS A 120 5.78 5.18 2.86
CA HIS A 120 6.35 6.45 3.31
C HIS A 120 7.63 6.28 4.14
N VAL A 121 7.65 5.35 5.09
CA VAL A 121 8.88 5.06 5.84
C VAL A 121 10.01 4.65 4.90
N MET A 122 9.71 3.79 3.91
CA MET A 122 10.67 3.43 2.89
C MET A 122 11.17 4.68 2.16
N GLN A 123 10.26 5.57 1.75
CA GLN A 123 10.60 6.77 1.01
C GLN A 123 11.56 7.64 1.83
N ASN A 124 11.25 7.86 3.10
CA ASN A 124 12.12 8.57 4.03
C ASN A 124 13.50 7.91 4.14
N LEU A 125 13.58 6.59 4.26
CA LEU A 125 14.86 5.88 4.29
C LEU A 125 15.66 6.04 2.98
N THR A 126 14.98 6.08 1.82
CA THR A 126 15.63 6.38 0.53
C THR A 126 16.11 7.83 0.46
N ASP A 127 15.33 8.77 0.98
CA ASP A 127 15.70 10.18 1.05
C ASP A 127 16.89 10.37 1.99
N MET A 128 16.99 9.60 3.08
CA MET A 128 18.17 9.57 3.94
C MET A 128 19.42 9.09 3.19
N VAL A 129 19.32 8.08 2.32
CA VAL A 129 20.45 7.66 1.46
C VAL A 129 20.87 8.80 0.54
N ALA A 130 19.92 9.50 -0.08
CA ALA A 130 20.21 10.64 -0.95
C ALA A 130 20.88 11.80 -0.18
N VAL A 131 20.38 12.12 1.02
CA VAL A 131 20.98 13.12 1.92
C VAL A 131 22.38 12.68 2.38
N GLY A 132 22.57 11.39 2.65
CA GLY A 132 23.87 10.82 3.01
C GLY A 132 24.91 10.94 1.90
N HIS A 133 24.53 10.64 0.65
CA HIS A 133 25.40 10.89 -0.50
C HIS A 133 25.69 12.38 -0.71
N SER A 134 24.71 13.26 -0.48
CA SER A 134 24.90 14.72 -0.52
C SER A 134 25.93 15.17 0.53
N LEU A 135 25.80 14.72 1.77
CA LEU A 135 26.77 14.98 2.84
C LEU A 135 28.18 14.48 2.48
N ALA A 136 28.30 13.28 1.91
CA ALA A 136 29.59 12.76 1.45
C ALA A 136 30.20 13.64 0.34
N GLY A 137 29.38 14.15 -0.59
CA GLY A 137 29.81 15.01 -1.69
C GLY A 137 30.23 16.42 -1.26
N ILE A 138 29.55 17.02 -0.26
CA ILE A 138 29.85 18.39 0.21
C ILE A 138 31.29 18.49 0.74
N SER A 139 31.88 17.40 1.26
CA SER A 139 33.26 17.37 1.76
C SER A 139 34.34 17.74 0.72
N HIS A 140 34.04 17.71 -0.57
CA HIS A 140 35.00 17.95 -1.66
C HIS A 140 34.97 19.39 -2.24
N GLN A 141 34.12 20.28 -1.72
CA GLN A 141 33.90 21.61 -2.30
C GLN A 141 34.77 22.69 -1.63
N GLN A 142 35.42 23.56 -2.43
CA GLN A 142 36.45 24.51 -1.99
C GLN A 142 35.95 25.77 -1.24
N ASP A 143 34.63 26.01 -1.19
CA ASP A 143 34.05 27.20 -0.56
C ASP A 143 33.61 26.90 0.88
N HIS A 144 34.51 27.11 1.84
CA HIS A 144 34.36 26.63 3.23
C HIS A 144 33.14 27.16 3.99
N GLN A 145 32.64 28.35 3.64
CA GLN A 145 31.54 29.00 4.39
C GLN A 145 30.17 28.45 3.94
N ASP A 146 29.93 28.42 2.63
CA ASP A 146 28.77 27.76 2.01
C ASP A 146 28.73 26.25 2.31
N GLN A 147 29.90 25.61 2.42
CA GLN A 147 30.05 24.20 2.72
C GLN A 147 29.52 23.86 4.13
N ALA A 148 29.85 24.68 5.13
CA ALA A 148 29.41 24.47 6.51
C ALA A 148 27.88 24.62 6.66
N GLU A 149 27.29 25.64 6.03
CA GLU A 149 25.84 25.86 6.05
C GLU A 149 25.09 24.72 5.37
N ARG A 150 25.55 24.29 4.18
CA ARG A 150 24.95 23.13 3.48
C ARG A 150 25.08 21.85 4.29
N HIS A 151 26.24 21.60 4.91
CA HIS A 151 26.42 20.44 5.78
C HIS A 151 25.42 20.44 6.95
N GLN A 152 25.27 21.57 7.63
CA GLN A 152 24.32 21.70 8.74
C GLN A 152 22.88 21.49 8.29
N ALA A 153 22.48 22.07 7.16
CA ALA A 153 21.14 21.90 6.60
C ALA A 153 20.85 20.43 6.25
N GLN A 154 21.80 19.72 5.62
CA GLN A 154 21.63 18.31 5.29
C GLN A 154 21.62 17.43 6.54
N GLN A 155 22.43 17.74 7.56
CA GLN A 155 22.41 17.02 8.83
C GLN A 155 21.08 17.21 9.57
N HIS A 156 20.53 18.43 9.56
CA HIS A 156 19.23 18.70 10.14
C HIS A 156 18.13 17.90 9.42
N ARG A 157 18.12 17.92 8.09
CA ARG A 157 17.19 17.13 7.28
C ARG A 157 17.29 15.62 7.56
N LEU A 158 18.51 15.09 7.73
CA LEU A 158 18.72 13.69 8.10
C LEU A 158 18.08 13.37 9.47
N ASN A 159 18.26 14.26 10.44
CA ASN A 159 17.67 14.09 11.78
C ASN A 159 16.13 14.17 11.74
N ASP A 160 15.56 15.06 10.93
CA ASP A 160 14.11 15.18 10.76
C ASP A 160 13.53 13.89 10.17
N LEU A 161 14.16 13.34 9.13
CA LEU A 161 13.76 12.06 8.51
C LEU A 161 13.83 10.90 9.52
N LEU A 162 14.89 10.86 10.34
CA LEU A 162 15.04 9.86 11.40
C LEU A 162 13.92 9.96 12.44
N GLN A 163 13.57 11.18 12.86
CA GLN A 163 12.53 11.42 13.84
C GLN A 163 11.13 11.09 13.29
N GLU A 164 10.86 11.47 12.04
CA GLU A 164 9.60 11.14 11.38
C GLU A 164 9.42 9.62 11.29
N ASN A 165 10.44 8.89 10.86
CA ASN A 165 10.41 7.43 10.82
C ASN A 165 10.12 6.81 12.19
N HIS A 166 10.69 7.34 13.28
CA HIS A 166 10.42 6.85 14.63
C HIS A 166 8.93 6.97 15.01
N ILE A 167 8.28 8.08 14.65
CA ILE A 167 6.85 8.30 14.87
C ILE A 167 6.04 7.27 14.07
N LEU A 168 6.39 7.07 12.80
CA LEU A 168 5.69 6.11 11.92
C LEU A 168 5.85 4.66 12.41
N PHE A 169 7.04 4.26 12.89
CA PHE A 169 7.26 2.94 13.47
C PHE A 169 6.45 2.70 14.72
N THR A 170 6.36 3.71 15.60
CA THR A 170 5.56 3.62 16.82
C THR A 170 4.09 3.38 16.46
N ALA A 171 3.55 4.17 15.53
CA ALA A 171 2.18 4.01 15.07
C ALA A 171 1.91 2.65 14.40
N LEU A 172 2.83 2.16 13.56
CA LEU A 172 2.72 0.85 12.93
C LEU A 172 2.74 -0.28 13.96
N THR A 173 3.61 -0.19 14.96
CA THR A 173 3.78 -1.22 16.00
C THR A 173 2.57 -1.27 16.91
N GLU A 174 2.10 -0.12 17.41
CA GLU A 174 0.86 -0.03 18.20
C GLU A 174 -0.32 -0.63 17.44
N THR A 175 -0.47 -0.28 16.17
CA THR A 175 -1.55 -0.81 15.33
C THR A 175 -1.43 -2.32 15.12
N ALA A 176 -0.23 -2.85 14.89
CA ALA A 176 -0.01 -4.27 14.72
C ALA A 176 -0.34 -5.06 16.00
N VAL A 177 0.02 -4.54 17.17
CA VAL A 177 -0.30 -5.13 18.47
C VAL A 177 -1.81 -5.10 18.74
N GLU A 178 -2.48 -3.96 18.49
CA GLU A 178 -3.92 -3.83 18.64
C GLU A 178 -4.68 -4.79 17.70
N ILE A 179 -4.23 -4.93 16.45
CA ILE A 179 -4.79 -5.89 15.48
C ILE A 179 -4.57 -7.33 15.95
N ALA A 180 -3.37 -7.66 16.46
CA ALA A 180 -3.07 -8.99 16.97
C ALA A 180 -3.97 -9.37 18.16
N ASN A 181 -4.40 -8.38 18.95
CA ASN A 181 -5.22 -8.56 20.14
C ASN A 181 -6.75 -8.48 19.89
N ILE A 182 -7.21 -8.36 18.64
CA ILE A 182 -8.62 -8.16 18.26
C ILE A 182 -9.63 -9.16 18.85
N ARG A 183 -9.21 -10.32 19.36
CA ARG A 183 -10.11 -11.31 19.97
C ARG A 183 -10.82 -10.81 21.24
N SER A 184 -10.28 -9.77 21.90
CA SER A 184 -10.87 -9.12 23.09
C SER A 184 -11.26 -7.65 22.89
N VAL A 185 -11.03 -7.09 21.69
CA VAL A 185 -11.17 -5.66 21.40
C VAL A 185 -12.54 -5.38 20.80
N SER A 186 -13.23 -4.37 21.32
CA SER A 186 -14.56 -3.97 20.87
C SER A 186 -14.54 -3.46 19.42
N GLN A 187 -15.69 -3.46 18.73
CA GLN A 187 -15.79 -2.91 17.37
C GLN A 187 -15.42 -1.41 17.31
N PHE A 188 -15.56 -0.69 18.42
CA PHE A 188 -15.21 0.72 18.56
C PHE A 188 -13.70 0.95 18.60
N GLU A 189 -12.96 0.21 19.41
CA GLU A 189 -11.50 0.34 19.50
C GLU A 189 -10.82 0.02 18.17
N ARG A 190 -11.32 -0.98 17.43
CA ARG A 190 -10.87 -1.25 16.06
C ARG A 190 -11.02 -0.03 15.14
N LEU A 191 -12.19 0.62 15.18
CA LEU A 191 -12.46 1.79 14.35
C LEU A 191 -11.55 2.97 14.71
N ASP A 192 -11.22 3.15 15.98
CA ASP A 192 -10.28 4.18 16.44
C ASP A 192 -8.87 3.93 15.89
N THR A 193 -8.33 2.71 16.03
CA THR A 193 -7.02 2.32 15.48
C THR A 193 -6.95 2.57 13.97
N LEU A 194 -8.01 2.17 13.25
CA LEU A 194 -8.10 2.38 11.81
C LEU A 194 -8.10 3.87 11.46
N THR A 195 -8.89 4.66 12.19
CA THR A 195 -9.00 6.10 11.97
C THR A 195 -7.66 6.78 12.22
N ARG A 196 -6.93 6.38 13.27
CA ARG A 196 -5.59 6.86 13.58
C ARG A 196 -4.60 6.53 12.46
N LEU A 197 -4.57 5.27 12.02
CA LEU A 197 -3.68 4.83 10.94
C LEU A 197 -3.98 5.52 9.60
N ILE A 198 -5.27 5.70 9.27
CA ILE A 198 -5.70 6.45 8.08
C ILE A 198 -5.31 7.93 8.21
N SER A 199 -5.50 8.54 9.38
CA SER A 199 -5.12 9.93 9.62
C SER A 199 -3.62 10.11 9.42
N ILE A 200 -2.80 9.21 9.96
CA ILE A 200 -1.34 9.24 9.77
C ILE A 200 -1.00 9.09 8.28
N ALA A 201 -1.56 8.08 7.61
CA ALA A 201 -1.34 7.89 6.18
C ALA A 201 -1.75 9.13 5.36
N GLN A 202 -2.87 9.79 5.70
CA GLN A 202 -3.33 11.00 5.02
C GLN A 202 -2.44 12.21 5.30
N THR A 203 -2.06 12.43 6.56
CA THR A 203 -1.16 13.53 6.94
C THR A 203 0.18 13.40 6.20
N VAL A 204 0.75 12.19 6.14
CA VAL A 204 2.04 11.93 5.50
C VAL A 204 1.95 12.01 3.96
N ASN A 205 0.81 11.60 3.37
CA ASN A 205 0.59 11.76 1.94
C ASN A 205 0.40 13.23 1.54
N HIS A 206 -0.14 14.06 2.44
CA HIS A 206 -0.24 15.50 2.23
C HIS A 206 1.09 16.23 2.40
N THR A 207 1.99 15.77 3.29
CA THR A 207 3.34 16.36 3.43
C THR A 207 4.24 16.03 2.24
N GLY A 208 4.15 14.82 1.67
CA GLY A 208 4.91 14.42 0.48
C GLY A 208 4.49 15.09 -0.84
N LYS A 209 3.31 15.72 -0.88
CA LYS A 209 2.78 16.38 -2.10
C LYS A 209 3.29 17.80 -2.34
N LEU A 210 4.10 18.33 -1.42
CA LEU A 210 4.66 19.69 -1.50
C LEU A 210 6.15 19.71 -1.88
N SER A 211 6.76 18.56 -2.18
CA SER A 211 8.18 18.48 -2.58
C SER A 211 8.42 18.00 -4.02
N SER A 212 7.45 18.15 -4.93
CA SER A 212 7.68 18.03 -6.38
C SER A 212 7.75 19.38 -7.06
#